data_AF-A0AB35HC13-F1
#
_entry.id   AF-A0AB35HC13-F1
#
_cell.length_a   1.000
_cell.length_b   1.000
_cell.length_c   1.000
_cell.angle_alpha   90.00
_cell.angle_beta   90.00
_cell.angle_gamma   90.00
#
_symmetry.space_group_name_H-M   'P 1'
#
loop_
_entity.id
_entity.type
_entity.pdbx_description
1 polymer ?
#
loop_
_entity_poly.entity_id
_entity_poly.type
_entity_poly.pdbx_seq_one_letter_code
_entity_poly.pdbx_strand_id
1 'polypeptide(L)'
;VLELTVSHYLFKRFPSMNEGEMTKLRASVVCEPSLVIFANELHFGEYILLGKGEEMTGGRTRPALLADVFEAFIGALYLDKGLKA
;
A
#
# COMPACT_ATOMS: atom_id res chain seq x y z
N VAL A 1 -0.05 8.64 3.90
CA VAL A 1 0.15 9.25 2.56
C VAL A 1 -0.65 8.52 1.48
N LEU A 2 -0.60 7.19 1.43
CA LEU A 2 -1.33 6.38 0.46
C LEU A 2 -2.84 6.70 0.40
N GLU A 3 -3.53 6.64 1.55
CA GLU A 3 -4.98 6.91 1.60
C GLU A 3 -5.36 8.29 1.09
N LEU A 4 -4.58 9.33 1.44
CA LEU A 4 -4.80 10.69 0.99
C LEU A 4 -4.62 10.80 -0.52
N THR A 5 -3.54 10.21 -1.05
CA THR A 5 -3.25 10.21 -2.49
C THR A 5 -4.36 9.52 -3.28
N VAL A 6 -4.81 8.35 -2.84
CA VAL A 6 -5.92 7.61 -3.49
C VAL A 6 -7.22 8.40 -3.38
N SER A 7 -7.56 8.94 -2.21
CA SER A 7 -8.77 9.74 -2.02
C SER A 7 -8.77 10.98 -2.92
N HIS A 8 -7.64 11.68 -3.00
CA HIS A 8 -7.49 12.86 -3.86
C HIS A 8 -7.64 12.49 -5.34
N TYR A 9 -7.01 11.40 -5.76
CA TYR A 9 -7.13 10.89 -7.13
C TYR A 9 -8.59 10.56 -7.48
N LEU A 10 -9.29 9.80 -6.64
CA LEU A 10 -10.68 9.41 -6.87
C LEU A 10 -11.60 10.64 -6.93
N PHE A 11 -11.42 11.60 -6.01
CA PHE A 11 -12.18 12.84 -5.98
C PHE A 11 -12.03 13.66 -7.27
N LYS A 12 -10.79 13.77 -7.78
CA LYS A 12 -10.52 14.51 -9.03
C LYS A 12 -10.97 13.74 -10.27
N ARG A 13 -10.82 12.42 -10.28
CA ARG A 13 -11.08 11.57 -11.45
C ARG A 13 -12.55 11.30 -11.68
N PHE A 14 -13.35 11.22 -10.61
CA PHE A 14 -14.76 10.85 -10.63
C PHE A 14 -15.65 11.91 -9.96
N PRO A 15 -15.74 13.14 -10.52
CA PRO A 15 -16.45 14.25 -9.88
C PRO A 15 -17.97 14.04 -9.75
N SER A 16 -18.54 13.12 -10.53
CA SER A 16 -19.97 12.79 -10.51
C SER A 16 -20.31 11.57 -9.64
N MET A 17 -19.31 10.87 -9.11
CA MET A 17 -19.50 9.73 -8.21
C MET A 17 -19.84 10.25 -6.82
N ASN A 18 -20.83 9.62 -6.15
CA ASN A 18 -21.17 10.04 -4.80
C ASN A 18 -20.12 9.60 -3.78
N GLU A 19 -20.06 10.27 -2.63
CA GLU A 19 -19.08 10.02 -1.59
C GLU A 19 -19.09 8.57 -1.09
N GLY A 20 -20.27 7.96 -0.95
CA GLY A 20 -20.42 6.59 -0.47
C GLY A 20 -19.78 5.57 -1.40
N GLU A 21 -19.99 5.71 -2.71
CA GLU A 21 -19.34 4.91 -3.74
C GLU A 21 -17.83 5.13 -3.75
N MET A 22 -17.39 6.40 -3.67
CA MET A 22 -15.98 6.75 -3.67
C MET A 22 -15.25 6.20 -2.44
N THR A 23 -15.90 6.21 -1.28
CA THR A 23 -15.37 5.64 -0.03
C THR A 23 -15.22 4.13 -0.13
N LYS A 24 -16.22 3.43 -0.69
CA LYS A 24 -16.15 1.98 -0.94
C LYS A 24 -15.01 1.65 -1.91
N LEU A 25 -14.89 2.41 -2.99
CA LEU A 25 -13.82 2.24 -3.96
C LEU A 25 -12.45 2.48 -3.32
N ARG A 26 -12.27 3.58 -2.60
CA ARG A 26 -11.04 3.86 -1.83
C ARG A 26 -10.69 2.67 -0.94
N ALA A 27 -11.62 2.22 -0.10
CA ALA A 27 -11.39 1.12 0.83
C ALA A 27 -10.98 -0.18 0.12
N SER A 28 -11.53 -0.46 -1.07
CA SER A 28 -11.11 -1.63 -1.86
C SER A 28 -9.70 -1.49 -2.47
N VAL A 29 -9.23 -0.27 -2.71
CA VAL A 29 -7.90 -0.01 -3.29
C VAL A 29 -6.82 -0.05 -2.21
N VAL A 30 -7.10 0.52 -1.03
CA VAL A 30 -6.11 0.65 0.07
C VAL A 30 -6.22 -0.47 1.13
N CYS A 31 -6.88 -1.59 0.79
CA CYS A 31 -6.97 -2.72 1.72
C CYS A 31 -5.76 -3.65 1.61
N GLU A 32 -5.48 -4.36 2.71
CA GLU A 32 -4.36 -5.32 2.82
C GLU A 32 -4.26 -6.28 1.62
N PRO A 33 -5.34 -6.96 1.16
CA PRO A 33 -5.24 -7.83 -0.01
C PRO A 33 -4.71 -7.14 -1.26
N SER A 34 -5.16 -5.91 -1.54
CA SER A 34 -4.69 -5.12 -2.68
C SER A 34 -3.23 -4.74 -2.53
N LEU A 35 -2.80 -4.34 -1.33
CA LEU A 35 -1.41 -3.96 -1.06
C LEU A 35 -0.45 -5.15 -1.16
N VAL A 36 -0.88 -6.33 -0.72
CA VAL A 36 -0.10 -7.57 -0.82
C VAL A 36 0.14 -7.96 -2.27
N ILE A 37 -0.83 -7.75 -3.15
CA ILE A 37 -0.65 -7.99 -4.59
C ILE A 37 0.49 -7.12 -5.12
N PHE A 38 0.46 -5.81 -4.85
CA PHE A 38 1.51 -4.89 -5.31
C PHE A 38 2.88 -5.19 -4.68
N ALA A 39 2.91 -5.54 -3.40
CA ALA A 39 4.16 -5.92 -2.72
C ALA A 39 4.80 -7.16 -3.36
N ASN A 40 3.99 -8.14 -3.76
CA ASN A 40 4.46 -9.34 -4.44
C ASN A 40 4.90 -9.06 -5.88
N GLU A 41 4.14 -8.27 -6.65
CA GLU A 41 4.50 -7.87 -8.01
C GLU A 41 5.83 -7.11 -8.06
N LEU A 42 6.13 -6.33 -7.02
CA LEU A 42 7.40 -5.61 -6.87
C LEU A 42 8.48 -6.41 -6.13
N HIS A 43 8.22 -7.68 -5.82
CA HIS A 43 9.16 -8.57 -5.13
C HIS A 43 9.67 -8.02 -3.78
N PHE A 44 8.86 -7.25 -3.04
CA PHE A 44 9.27 -6.65 -1.77
C PHE A 44 9.72 -7.69 -0.75
N GLY A 45 9.10 -8.88 -0.79
CA GLY A 45 9.54 -10.05 -0.04
C GLY A 45 11.05 -10.27 -0.10
N GLU A 46 11.71 -10.07 -1.24
CA GLU A 46 13.14 -10.36 -1.43
C GLU A 46 14.06 -9.30 -0.78
N TYR A 47 13.58 -8.07 -0.63
CA TYR A 47 14.37 -6.94 -0.13
C TYR A 47 14.24 -6.71 1.38
N ILE A 48 13.25 -7.33 2.03
CA ILE A 48 13.00 -7.12 3.46
C ILE A 48 14.07 -7.80 4.31
N LEU A 49 14.63 -7.03 5.24
CA LEU A 49 15.51 -7.55 6.29
C LEU A 49 14.65 -8.03 7.46
N LEU A 50 14.68 -9.33 7.72
CA LEU A 50 13.94 -9.96 8.80
C LEU A 50 14.88 -10.52 9.87
N GLY A 51 14.43 -10.45 11.12
CA GLY A 51 15.07 -11.19 12.20
C GLY A 51 14.95 -12.70 11.95
N LYS A 52 15.92 -13.48 12.44
CA LYS A 52 15.96 -14.95 12.21
C LYS A 52 14.65 -15.67 12.60
N GLY A 53 14.03 -15.28 13.71
CA GLY A 53 12.75 -15.88 14.14
C GLY A 53 11.59 -15.54 13.20
N GLU A 54 11.56 -14.32 12.68
CA GLU A 54 10.52 -13.88 11.75
C GLU A 54 10.67 -14.56 10.39
N GLU A 55 11.92 -14.73 9.92
CA GLU A 55 12.21 -15.50 8.71
C GLU A 55 11.76 -16.96 8.85
N MET A 56 12.12 -17.62 9.95
CA MET A 56 11.78 -19.03 10.21
C MET A 56 10.28 -19.30 10.30
N THR A 57 9.50 -18.29 10.70
CA THR A 57 8.02 -18.39 10.80
C THR A 57 7.32 -17.95 9.51
N GLY A 58 8.05 -17.74 8.42
CA GLY A 58 7.49 -17.36 7.12
C GLY A 58 7.06 -15.90 7.04
N GLY A 59 7.63 -15.01 7.86
CA GLY A 59 7.31 -13.57 7.84
C GLY A 59 7.49 -12.93 6.47
N ARG A 60 8.45 -13.41 5.67
CA ARG A 60 8.75 -12.90 4.32
C ARG A 60 7.57 -12.98 3.34
N THR A 61 6.68 -13.95 3.53
CA THR A 61 5.50 -14.17 2.69
C THR A 61 4.20 -13.85 3.42
N ARG A 62 4.27 -13.32 4.65
CA ARG A 62 3.09 -13.00 5.46
C ARG A 62 2.37 -11.79 4.84
N PRO A 63 1.07 -11.91 4.51
CA PRO A 63 0.29 -10.83 3.91
C PRO A 63 0.36 -9.50 4.67
N ALA A 64 0.04 -9.52 5.97
CA ALA A 64 0.10 -8.32 6.82
C ALA A 64 1.47 -7.62 6.77
N LEU A 65 2.57 -8.39 6.82
CA LEU A 65 3.92 -7.82 6.76
C LEU A 65 4.22 -7.18 5.41
N LEU A 66 3.83 -7.83 4.31
CA LEU A 66 4.03 -7.30 2.96
C LEU A 66 3.20 -6.03 2.71
N ALA A 67 1.97 -5.97 3.20
CA ALA A 67 1.15 -4.76 3.15
C ALA A 67 1.79 -3.61 3.94
N ASP A 68 2.23 -3.87 5.17
CA ASP A 68 2.89 -2.87 6.02
C ASP A 68 4.17 -2.33 5.36
N VAL A 69 4.97 -3.21 4.76
CA VAL A 69 6.19 -2.81 4.03
C VAL A 69 5.84 -1.97 2.81
N PHE A 70 4.77 -2.31 2.09
CA PHE A 70 4.31 -1.51 0.95
C PHE A 70 3.93 -0.09 1.38
N GLU A 71 3.13 0.05 2.44
CA GLU A 71 2.77 1.36 2.96
C GLU A 71 3.99 2.15 3.47
N ALA A 72 4.90 1.48 4.17
CA ALA A 72 6.13 2.08 4.67
C ALA A 72 7.01 2.59 3.51
N PHE A 73 7.12 1.84 2.42
CA PHE A 73 7.85 2.25 1.23
C PHE A 73 7.24 3.50 0.58
N ILE A 74 5.91 3.54 0.42
CA ILE A 74 5.23 4.74 -0.10
C ILE A 74 5.44 5.94 0.83
N GLY A 75 5.43 5.71 2.15
CA GLY A 75 5.80 6.70 3.15
C GLY A 75 7.21 7.25 2.95
N ALA A 76 8.20 6.37 2.79
CA ALA A 76 9.60 6.74 2.57
C ALA A 76 9.78 7.48 1.24
N LEU A 77 9.15 7.02 0.15
CA LEU A 77 9.18 7.68 -1.16
C LEU A 77 8.61 9.10 -1.10
N TYR A 78 7.50 9.28 -0.37
CA TYR A 78 6.93 10.59 -0.13
C TYR A 78 7.89 11.52 0.63
N LEU A 79 8.59 11.00 1.65
CA LEU A 79 9.59 11.80 2.38
C LEU A 79 10.80 12.14 1.51
N ASP A 80 11.23 11.24 0.62
CA ASP A 80 12.40 11.42 -0.25
C ASP A 80 12.13 12.36 -1.43
N LYS A 81 10.95 12.24 -2.08
CA LYS A 81 10.66 12.93 -3.35
C LYS A 81 9.44 13.85 -3.31
N GLY A 82 8.65 13.83 -2.24
CA GLY A 82 7.40 14.58 -2.13
C GLY A 82 6.25 14.00 -2.98
N LEU A 83 5.12 14.71 -3.02
CA LEU A 83 3.87 14.27 -3.64
C LEU A 83 3.84 14.31 -5.18
N LYS A 84 4.81 14.97 -5.84
CA LYS A 84 4.84 15.17 -7.31
C LYS A 84 5.81 14.23 -8.04
N ALA A 85 6.42 13.33 -7.29
CA ALA A 85 7.45 12.41 -7.78
C ALA A 85 6.90 11.33 -8.70
#